data_AF-A0A7S1EAX9-F1
#
_entry.id   AF-A0A7S1EAX9-F1
#
_cell.length_a   1.000
_cell.length_b   1.000
_cell.length_c   1.000
_cell.angle_alpha   90.00
_cell.angle_beta   90.00
_cell.angle_gamma   90.00
#
_symmetry.space_group_name_H-M   'P 1'
#
loop_
_entity.id
_entity.type
_entity.pdbx_description
1 polymer ?
#
loop_
_entity_poly.entity_id
_entity_poly.type
_entity_poly.pdbx_seq_one_letter_code
_entity_poly.pdbx_strand_id
1 'polypeptide(L)'
;GLGQWFRRTTNSIVADFCGRCRQLRQITQASSRGAKPAAYLNLLADLMHNFTDGLALGVSFGKGHGLSTTLAVFFHEVPHNIADFAILIKNGFSRSAALKAQWISAVGCFLGCLAGLKLQDMSGISGFVAGGFIYIATVDIVPLMLQEPGVGLPMLFEVAAMALGVGMNVAMLHLEHSVPGACAH
;
A
#
# COMPACT_ATOMS: atom_id res chain seq x y z
N GLY A 1 -35.15 -29.46 18.35
CA GLY A 1 -36.21 -28.40 18.29
C GLY A 1 -35.60 -27.02 18.14
N LEU A 2 -36.38 -26.00 17.77
CA LEU A 2 -35.93 -24.61 17.56
C LEU A 2 -35.03 -24.07 18.70
N GLY A 3 -35.34 -24.44 19.95
CA GLY A 3 -34.56 -24.05 21.13
C GLY A 3 -33.19 -24.74 21.31
N GLN A 4 -32.90 -25.84 20.59
CA GLN A 4 -31.56 -26.42 20.50
C GLN A 4 -30.72 -25.76 19.40
N TRP A 5 -31.37 -25.34 18.30
CA TRP A 5 -30.72 -24.58 17.24
C TRP A 5 -30.29 -23.19 17.74
N PHE A 6 -31.16 -22.48 18.45
CA PHE A 6 -30.85 -21.16 19.03
C PHE A 6 -29.69 -21.21 20.03
N ARG A 7 -29.62 -22.28 20.84
CA ARG A 7 -28.51 -22.54 21.77
C ARG A 7 -27.19 -22.87 21.05
N ARG A 8 -27.23 -23.58 19.93
CA ARG A 8 -26.03 -23.87 19.14
C ARG A 8 -25.46 -22.61 18.49
N THR A 9 -26.32 -21.77 17.90
CA THR A 9 -25.88 -20.53 17.24
C THR A 9 -25.34 -19.52 18.24
N THR A 10 -25.99 -19.33 19.39
CA THR A 10 -25.51 -18.43 20.45
C THR A 10 -24.19 -18.90 21.05
N ASN A 11 -24.04 -20.21 21.32
CA ASN A 11 -22.76 -20.76 21.81
C ASN A 11 -21.63 -20.63 20.77
N SER A 12 -21.94 -20.77 19.48
CA SER A 12 -20.98 -20.57 18.39
C SER A 12 -20.49 -19.13 18.33
N ILE A 13 -21.39 -18.14 18.44
CA ILE A 13 -21.05 -16.71 18.43
C ILE A 13 -20.20 -16.34 19.66
N VAL A 14 -20.56 -16.84 20.84
CA VAL A 14 -19.81 -16.59 22.09
C VAL A 14 -18.42 -17.24 22.04
N ALA A 15 -18.28 -18.44 21.47
CA ALA A 15 -17.00 -19.09 21.26
C ALA A 15 -16.11 -18.30 20.29
N ASP A 16 -16.69 -17.76 19.22
CA ASP A 16 -16.01 -16.96 18.20
C ASP A 16 -15.54 -15.59 18.75
N PHE A 17 -16.34 -14.98 19.63
CA PHE A 17 -15.98 -13.75 20.33
C PHE A 17 -14.87 -13.99 21.38
N CYS A 18 -14.94 -15.12 22.10
CA CYS A 18 -13.91 -15.55 23.04
C CYS A 18 -12.59 -15.94 22.35
N GLY A 19 -12.67 -16.51 21.14
CA GLY A 19 -11.55 -16.75 20.25
C GLY A 19 -10.87 -15.45 19.82
N ARG A 20 -11.65 -14.46 19.37
CA ARG A 20 -11.18 -13.11 19.03
C ARG A 20 -10.50 -12.39 20.19
N CYS A 21 -11.05 -12.46 21.40
CA CYS A 21 -10.41 -11.90 22.60
C CYS A 21 -9.06 -12.56 22.95
N ARG A 22 -8.93 -13.88 22.74
CA ARG A 22 -7.66 -14.61 22.91
C ARG A 22 -6.65 -14.22 21.83
N GLN A 23 -7.09 -14.03 20.59
CA GLN A 23 -6.28 -13.59 19.47
C GLN A 23 -5.78 -12.14 19.67
N LEU A 24 -6.63 -11.25 20.20
CA LEU A 24 -6.25 -9.89 20.63
C LEU A 24 -5.19 -9.90 21.74
N ARG A 25 -5.30 -10.82 22.72
CA ARG A 25 -4.26 -11.02 23.76
C ARG A 25 -2.95 -11.58 23.20
N GLN A 26 -3.00 -12.46 22.19
CA GLN A 26 -1.79 -12.97 21.52
C GLN A 26 -1.10 -11.89 20.67
N ILE A 27 -1.85 -10.97 20.07
CA ILE A 27 -1.30 -9.77 19.40
C ILE A 27 -0.57 -8.89 20.41
N THR A 28 -1.09 -8.75 21.64
CA THR A 28 -0.41 -7.99 22.71
C THR A 28 0.85 -8.70 23.22
N GLN A 29 0.86 -10.03 23.28
CA GLN A 29 2.03 -10.80 23.73
C GLN A 29 3.10 -11.00 22.65
N ALA A 30 2.75 -10.96 21.35
CA ALA A 30 3.72 -10.98 20.25
C ALA A 30 4.69 -9.78 20.28
N SER A 31 4.30 -8.68 20.92
CA SER A 31 5.13 -7.50 21.17
C SER A 31 6.35 -7.77 22.08
N SER A 32 6.47 -8.96 22.69
CA SER A 32 7.58 -9.34 23.59
C SER A 32 8.66 -10.23 22.96
N ARG A 33 8.47 -10.67 21.70
CA ARG A 33 9.51 -11.35 20.90
C ARG A 33 9.94 -10.38 19.80
N GLY A 34 11.25 -10.23 19.59
CA GLY A 34 11.80 -9.30 18.60
C GLY A 34 11.10 -9.39 17.23
N ALA A 35 11.13 -8.28 16.48
CA ALA A 35 10.42 -8.17 15.21
C ALA A 35 10.71 -9.34 14.27
N LYS A 36 9.64 -9.89 13.68
CA LYS A 36 9.76 -11.02 12.75
C LYS A 36 10.45 -10.58 11.45
N PRO A 37 11.17 -11.47 10.75
CA PRO A 37 11.78 -11.17 9.45
C PRO A 37 10.81 -10.54 8.44
N ALA A 38 9.54 -10.96 8.46
CA ALA A 38 8.48 -10.40 7.63
C ALA A 38 8.28 -8.88 7.82
N ALA A 39 8.48 -8.34 9.03
CA ALA A 39 8.36 -6.90 9.27
C ALA A 39 9.49 -6.11 8.59
N TYR A 40 10.71 -6.64 8.61
CA TYR A 40 11.85 -6.00 7.97
C TYR A 40 11.79 -6.09 6.45
N LEU A 41 11.28 -7.22 5.92
CA LEU A 41 11.01 -7.35 4.49
C LEU A 41 9.93 -6.38 4.02
N ASN A 42 8.85 -6.20 4.81
CA ASN A 42 7.83 -5.18 4.53
C ASN A 42 8.43 -3.78 4.49
N LEU A 43 9.27 -3.45 5.48
CA LEU A 43 9.90 -2.13 5.54
C LEU A 43 10.85 -1.87 4.35
N LEU A 44 11.55 -2.91 3.89
CA LEU A 44 12.41 -2.80 2.71
C LEU A 44 11.58 -2.64 1.43
N ALA A 45 10.48 -3.37 1.29
CA ALA A 45 9.55 -3.23 0.17
C ALA A 45 8.95 -1.81 0.15
N ASP A 46 8.46 -1.33 1.29
CA ASP A 46 7.91 0.02 1.48
C ASP A 46 8.94 1.12 1.18
N LEU A 47 10.21 0.95 1.59
CA LEU A 47 11.29 1.88 1.23
C LEU A 47 11.51 1.95 -0.30
N MET A 48 11.50 0.81 -0.98
CA MET A 48 11.67 0.75 -2.44
C MET A 48 10.44 1.27 -3.20
N HIS A 49 9.25 1.05 -2.66
CA HIS A 49 8.00 1.62 -3.18
C HIS A 49 8.05 3.14 -3.12
N ASN A 50 8.31 3.68 -1.93
CA ASN A 50 8.48 5.11 -1.69
C ASN A 50 9.54 5.72 -2.61
N PHE A 51 10.69 5.06 -2.77
CA PHE A 51 11.73 5.52 -3.71
C PHE A 51 11.23 5.59 -5.16
N THR A 52 10.46 4.60 -5.60
CA THR A 52 9.93 4.56 -6.97
C THR A 52 8.84 5.62 -7.18
N ASP A 53 8.00 5.88 -6.18
CA ASP A 53 7.06 7.00 -6.15
C ASP A 53 7.77 8.35 -6.26
N GLY A 54 8.83 8.54 -5.47
CA GLY A 54 9.69 9.70 -5.56
C GLY A 54 10.26 9.86 -6.97
N LEU A 55 10.78 8.78 -7.54
CA LEU A 55 11.37 8.78 -8.89
C LEU A 55 10.34 9.20 -9.94
N ALA A 56 9.11 8.67 -9.86
CA ALA A 56 7.99 9.06 -10.71
C ALA A 56 7.65 10.55 -10.55
N LEU A 57 7.55 11.04 -9.32
CA LEU A 57 7.31 12.45 -9.03
C LEU A 57 8.36 13.36 -9.65
N GLY A 58 9.65 13.04 -9.46
CA GLY A 58 10.75 13.83 -10.00
C GLY A 58 10.74 13.90 -11.53
N VAL A 59 10.49 12.76 -12.20
CA VAL A 59 10.36 12.72 -13.67
C VAL A 59 9.14 13.53 -14.14
N SER A 60 8.01 13.44 -13.43
CA SER A 60 6.78 14.15 -13.79
C SER A 60 6.88 15.65 -13.58
N PHE A 61 7.48 16.13 -12.49
CA PHE A 61 7.75 17.55 -12.26
C PHE A 61 8.62 18.15 -13.35
N GLY A 62 9.63 17.39 -13.78
CA GLY A 62 10.48 17.74 -14.92
C GLY A 62 9.74 17.97 -16.24
N LYS A 63 8.62 17.26 -16.43
CA LYS A 63 7.80 17.28 -17.65
C LYS A 63 6.54 18.16 -17.54
N GLY A 64 6.39 18.92 -16.45
CA GLY A 64 5.22 19.79 -16.22
C GLY A 64 3.97 19.08 -15.67
N HIS A 65 4.05 17.78 -15.36
CA HIS A 65 2.95 16.95 -14.85
C HIS A 65 3.08 16.61 -13.36
N GLY A 66 3.88 17.39 -12.63
CA GLY A 66 4.23 17.10 -11.24
C GLY A 66 3.04 17.17 -10.28
N LEU A 67 2.11 18.10 -10.49
CA LEU A 67 0.98 18.32 -9.59
C LEU A 67 -0.04 17.17 -9.63
N SER A 68 -0.40 16.70 -10.83
CA SER A 68 -1.29 15.54 -10.99
C SER A 68 -0.65 14.28 -10.42
N THR A 69 0.63 14.05 -10.73
CA THR A 69 1.40 12.91 -10.20
C THR A 69 1.48 12.96 -8.67
N THR A 70 1.66 14.13 -8.07
CA THR A 70 1.66 14.30 -6.60
C THR A 70 0.33 13.90 -5.97
N LEU A 71 -0.78 14.33 -6.57
CA LEU A 71 -2.10 13.98 -6.08
C LEU A 71 -2.37 12.48 -6.25
N ALA A 72 -1.99 11.89 -7.39
CA ALA A 72 -2.13 10.45 -7.63
C ALA A 72 -1.35 9.63 -6.59
N VAL A 73 -0.06 9.96 -6.39
CA VAL A 73 0.80 9.32 -5.40
C VAL A 73 0.23 9.47 -4.00
N PHE A 74 -0.20 10.68 -3.63
CA PHE A 74 -0.81 10.92 -2.33
C PHE A 74 -2.02 10.02 -2.05
N PHE A 75 -2.91 9.84 -3.05
CA PHE A 75 -4.10 9.03 -2.88
C PHE A 75 -3.82 7.53 -2.79
N HIS A 76 -2.77 7.01 -3.42
CA HIS A 76 -2.41 5.59 -3.27
C HIS A 76 -1.54 5.31 -2.05
N GLU A 77 -0.77 6.30 -1.58
CA GLU A 77 0.12 6.18 -0.42
C GLU A 77 -0.64 6.18 0.91
N VAL A 78 -1.75 6.91 1.02
CA VAL A 78 -2.55 6.93 2.27
C VAL A 78 -3.07 5.52 2.61
N PRO A 79 -3.72 4.78 1.69
CA PRO A 79 -4.08 3.38 1.92
C PRO A 79 -2.87 2.48 2.18
N HIS A 80 -1.79 2.63 1.40
CA HIS A 80 -0.59 1.79 1.50
C HIS A 80 0.04 1.88 2.90
N ASN A 81 0.29 3.09 3.38
CA ASN A 81 0.88 3.35 4.70
C ASN A 81 0.02 2.82 5.86
N ILE A 82 -1.31 2.83 5.72
CA ILE A 82 -2.22 2.25 6.72
C ILE A 82 -2.08 0.71 6.75
N ALA A 83 -1.96 0.08 5.59
CA ALA A 83 -1.77 -1.37 5.48
C ALA A 83 -0.40 -1.80 6.06
N ASP A 84 0.68 -1.11 5.71
CA ASP A 84 2.03 -1.38 6.22
C ASP A 84 2.13 -1.21 7.73
N PHE A 85 1.53 -0.14 8.26
CA PHE A 85 1.45 0.07 9.69
C PHE A 85 0.76 -1.12 10.37
N ALA A 86 -0.34 -1.63 9.82
CA ALA A 86 -1.02 -2.80 10.36
C ALA A 86 -0.13 -4.07 10.33
N ILE A 87 0.65 -4.27 9.26
CA ILE A 87 1.59 -5.39 9.12
C ILE A 87 2.72 -5.28 10.17
N LEU A 88 3.31 -4.09 10.37
CA LEU A 88 4.37 -3.87 11.34
C LEU A 88 3.90 -4.17 12.78
N ILE A 89 2.73 -3.65 13.16
CA ILE A 89 2.14 -3.93 14.49
C ILE A 89 1.86 -5.43 14.67
N LYS A 90 1.30 -6.10 13.65
CA LYS A 90 1.03 -7.55 13.67
C LYS A 90 2.32 -8.38 13.81
N ASN A 91 3.46 -7.86 13.34
CA ASN A 91 4.75 -8.55 13.36
C ASN A 91 5.69 -8.12 14.49
N GLY A 92 5.18 -7.41 15.50
CA GLY A 92 5.86 -7.18 16.77
C GLY A 92 6.49 -5.79 16.93
N PHE A 93 6.26 -4.86 16.00
CA PHE A 93 6.64 -3.46 16.22
C PHE A 93 5.69 -2.80 17.22
N SER A 94 6.22 -1.92 18.07
CA SER A 94 5.39 -0.99 18.84
C SER A 94 4.86 0.13 17.94
N ARG A 95 3.76 0.78 18.35
CA ARG A 95 3.16 1.89 17.57
C ARG A 95 4.16 2.98 17.21
N SER A 96 4.96 3.40 18.17
CA SER A 96 5.98 4.43 17.95
C SER A 96 7.13 3.94 17.07
N ALA A 97 7.50 2.66 17.16
CA ALA A 97 8.52 2.09 16.28
C ALA A 97 8.03 1.97 14.83
N ALA A 98 6.79 1.51 14.63
CA ALA A 98 6.18 1.38 13.31
C ALA A 98 6.04 2.75 12.63
N LEU A 99 5.58 3.78 13.35
CA LEU A 99 5.54 5.14 12.82
C LEU A 99 6.94 5.64 12.41
N LYS A 100 7.95 5.49 13.29
CA LYS A 100 9.33 5.89 12.97
C LYS A 100 9.87 5.15 11.75
N ALA A 101 9.53 3.88 11.59
CA ALA A 101 9.95 3.07 10.45
C ALA A 101 9.36 3.62 9.14
N GLN A 102 8.04 3.90 9.09
CA GLN A 102 7.41 4.53 7.92
C GLN A 102 8.00 5.92 7.61
N TRP A 103 8.33 6.72 8.63
CA TRP A 103 9.02 7.99 8.43
C TRP A 103 10.40 7.83 7.77
N ILE A 104 11.11 6.75 8.06
CA ILE A 104 12.38 6.43 7.40
C ILE A 104 12.13 6.02 5.93
N SER A 105 11.07 5.26 5.65
CA SER A 105 10.68 4.91 4.27
C SER A 105 10.39 6.15 3.42
N ALA A 106 9.79 7.19 4.00
CA ALA A 106 9.53 8.47 3.32
C ALA A 106 10.82 9.19 2.85
N VAL A 107 11.97 8.94 3.49
CA VAL A 107 13.27 9.44 3.00
C VAL A 107 13.61 8.83 1.63
N GLY A 108 13.20 7.58 1.38
CA GLY A 108 13.30 6.93 0.08
C GLY A 108 12.61 7.75 -1.02
N CYS A 109 11.39 8.24 -0.76
CA CYS A 109 10.65 9.09 -1.69
C CYS A 109 11.39 10.40 -2.00
N PHE A 110 11.96 11.06 -0.98
CA PHE A 110 12.75 12.26 -1.22
C PHE A 110 13.98 12.00 -2.10
N LEU A 111 14.71 10.91 -1.84
CA LEU A 111 15.88 10.51 -2.64
C LEU A 111 15.49 10.12 -4.07
N GLY A 112 14.38 9.41 -4.23
CA GLY A 112 13.79 9.07 -5.53
C GLY A 112 13.46 10.31 -6.34
N CYS A 113 12.83 11.31 -5.72
CA CYS A 113 12.48 12.57 -6.37
C CYS A 113 13.71 13.34 -6.87
N LEU A 114 14.76 13.43 -6.05
CA LEU A 114 16.02 14.04 -6.47
C LEU A 114 16.67 13.28 -7.64
N ALA A 115 16.62 11.94 -7.62
CA ALA A 115 17.09 11.13 -8.73
C ALA A 115 16.23 11.37 -9.99
N GLY A 116 14.90 11.43 -9.84
CA GLY A 116 13.96 11.62 -10.96
C GLY A 116 14.17 12.95 -11.66
N LEU A 117 14.37 14.03 -10.90
CA LEU A 117 14.69 15.35 -11.44
C LEU A 117 16.02 15.37 -12.21
N LYS A 118 17.02 14.58 -11.79
CA LYS A 118 18.30 14.48 -12.49
C LYS A 118 18.25 13.59 -13.73
N LEU A 119 17.41 12.56 -13.71
CA LEU A 119 17.35 11.53 -14.75
C LEU A 119 16.17 11.73 -15.71
N GLN A 120 15.39 12.81 -15.56
CA GLN A 120 14.16 13.08 -16.32
C GLN A 120 14.33 13.01 -17.85
N ASP A 121 15.49 13.40 -18.36
CA ASP A 121 15.83 13.44 -19.79
C ASP A 121 16.46 12.13 -20.29
N MET A 122 16.75 11.18 -19.40
CA MET A 122 17.30 9.90 -19.80
C MET A 122 16.28 9.07 -20.56
N SER A 123 16.65 8.63 -21.76
CA SER A 123 15.85 7.70 -22.54
C SER A 123 15.57 6.42 -21.74
N GLY A 124 14.29 6.08 -21.57
CA GLY A 124 13.87 4.87 -20.87
C GLY A 124 13.62 5.02 -19.37
N ILE A 125 13.86 6.19 -18.75
CA ILE A 125 13.59 6.38 -17.31
C ILE A 125 12.12 6.14 -16.96
N SER A 126 11.17 6.59 -17.79
CA SER A 126 9.74 6.33 -17.59
C SER A 126 9.40 4.84 -17.66
N GLY A 127 10.06 4.10 -18.56
CA GLY A 127 9.87 2.65 -18.69
C GLY A 127 10.44 1.90 -17.49
N PHE A 128 11.58 2.35 -16.97
CA PHE A 128 12.17 1.82 -15.73
C PHE A 128 11.24 2.04 -14.53
N VAL A 129 10.71 3.25 -14.37
CA VAL A 129 9.74 3.58 -13.30
C VAL A 129 8.49 2.71 -13.41
N ALA A 130 7.89 2.60 -14.59
CA ALA A 130 6.71 1.78 -14.83
C ALA A 130 6.95 0.29 -14.55
N GLY A 131 8.10 -0.25 -14.98
CA GLY A 131 8.49 -1.62 -14.68
C GLY A 131 8.72 -1.86 -13.18
N GLY A 132 9.30 -0.87 -12.48
CA GLY A 132 9.46 -0.88 -11.03
C GLY A 132 8.13 -0.99 -10.30
N PHE A 133 7.14 -0.18 -10.68
CA PHE A 133 5.79 -0.27 -10.11
C PHE A 133 5.14 -1.64 -10.31
N ILE A 134 5.24 -2.21 -11.52
CA ILE A 134 4.70 -3.54 -11.80
C ILE A 134 5.37 -4.61 -10.93
N TYR A 135 6.69 -4.54 -10.78
CA TYR A 135 7.45 -5.49 -9.98
C TYR A 135 7.06 -5.43 -8.50
N ILE A 136 7.09 -4.23 -7.91
CA ILE A 136 6.76 -4.01 -6.49
C ILE A 136 5.31 -4.43 -6.22
N ALA A 137 4.36 -3.96 -7.03
CA ALA A 137 2.95 -4.33 -6.88
C ALA A 137 2.73 -5.85 -6.96
N THR A 138 3.46 -6.55 -7.83
CA THR A 138 3.35 -8.01 -7.94
C THR A 138 3.88 -8.70 -6.68
N VAL A 139 5.03 -8.26 -6.17
CA VAL A 139 5.65 -8.84 -4.97
C VAL A 139 4.82 -8.59 -3.72
N ASP A 140 4.10 -7.46 -3.64
CA ASP A 140 3.24 -7.12 -2.51
C ASP A 140 1.90 -7.88 -2.54
N ILE A 141 1.30 -8.03 -3.74
CA ILE A 141 -0.03 -8.65 -3.91
C ILE A 141 0.03 -10.19 -3.85
N VAL A 142 1.04 -10.83 -4.46
CA VAL A 142 1.15 -12.30 -4.52
C VAL A 142 1.07 -12.98 -3.14
N PRO A 143 1.78 -12.55 -2.08
CA PRO A 143 1.71 -13.19 -0.78
C PRO A 143 0.37 -12.97 -0.07
N LEU A 144 -0.35 -11.88 -0.35
CA LEU A 144 -1.68 -11.61 0.19
C LEU A 144 -2.73 -12.55 -0.45
N MET A 145 -2.66 -12.71 -1.78
CA MET A 145 -3.55 -13.60 -2.54
C MET A 145 -3.40 -15.08 -2.16
N LEU A 146 -2.20 -15.50 -1.74
CA LEU A 146 -1.95 -16.89 -1.34
C LEU A 146 -2.46 -17.23 0.08
N GLN A 147 -2.81 -16.25 0.90
CA GLN A 147 -3.25 -16.45 2.29
C GLN A 147 -4.76 -16.55 2.44
N GLU A 148 -5.54 -16.03 1.50
CA GLU A 148 -7.01 -16.06 1.51
C GLU A 148 -7.53 -17.09 0.47
N PRO A 149 -8.01 -18.27 0.90
CA PRO A 149 -8.62 -19.25 0.00
C PRO A 149 -10.04 -18.79 -0.39
N GLY A 150 -10.14 -17.82 -1.30
CA GLY A 150 -11.40 -17.16 -1.64
C GLY A 150 -11.56 -16.87 -3.14
N VAL A 151 -11.63 -17.90 -3.98
CA VAL A 151 -12.06 -17.73 -5.38
C VAL A 151 -13.56 -17.42 -5.41
N GLY A 152 -13.95 -16.18 -5.73
CA GLY A 152 -15.36 -15.76 -5.76
C GLY A 152 -15.59 -14.25 -5.76
N LEU A 153 -16.66 -13.81 -5.08
CA LEU A 153 -17.12 -12.41 -5.05
C LEU A 153 -16.06 -11.39 -4.54
N PRO A 154 -15.24 -11.68 -3.50
CA PRO A 154 -14.23 -10.73 -3.00
C PRO A 154 -13.13 -10.41 -4.04
N MET A 155 -12.68 -11.41 -4.80
CA MET A 155 -11.71 -11.22 -5.89
C MET A 155 -12.27 -10.33 -7.00
N LEU A 156 -13.57 -10.44 -7.32
CA LEU A 156 -14.22 -9.54 -8.27
C LEU A 156 -14.24 -8.09 -7.76
N PHE A 157 -14.48 -7.88 -6.47
CA PHE A 157 -14.39 -6.56 -5.85
C PHE A 157 -12.97 -6.00 -5.88
N GLU A 158 -11.94 -6.83 -5.65
CA GLU A 158 -10.53 -6.41 -5.73
C GLU A 158 -10.13 -6.03 -7.16
N VAL A 159 -10.48 -6.85 -8.14
CA VAL A 159 -10.21 -6.54 -9.56
C VAL A 159 -10.99 -5.29 -10.00
N ALA A 160 -12.24 -5.13 -9.56
CA ALA A 160 -13.02 -3.93 -9.84
C ALA A 160 -12.41 -2.68 -9.17
N ALA A 161 -11.89 -2.79 -7.96
CA ALA A 161 -11.19 -1.71 -7.27
C ALA A 161 -9.89 -1.31 -7.99
N MET A 162 -9.10 -2.28 -8.47
CA MET A 162 -7.93 -2.01 -9.32
C MET A 162 -8.33 -1.32 -10.62
N ALA A 163 -9.37 -1.81 -11.30
CA ALA A 163 -9.86 -1.21 -12.54
C ALA A 163 -10.35 0.23 -12.32
N LEU A 164 -11.02 0.49 -11.19
CA LEU A 164 -11.44 1.83 -10.79
C LEU A 164 -10.24 2.73 -10.50
N GLY A 165 -9.21 2.23 -9.81
CA GLY A 165 -7.97 2.98 -9.55
C GLY A 165 -7.22 3.34 -10.84
N VAL A 166 -7.10 2.41 -11.79
CA VAL A 166 -6.55 2.68 -13.13
C VAL A 166 -7.40 3.71 -13.86
N GLY A 167 -8.73 3.55 -13.82
CA GLY A 167 -9.68 4.50 -14.41
C GLY A 167 -9.55 5.91 -13.83
N MET A 168 -9.35 6.03 -12.52
CA MET A 168 -9.11 7.30 -11.83
C MET A 168 -7.81 7.97 -12.33
N ASN A 169 -6.72 7.22 -12.45
CA ASN A 169 -5.45 7.74 -12.97
C ASN A 169 -5.57 8.19 -14.44
N VAL A 170 -6.28 7.44 -15.27
CA VAL A 170 -6.54 7.82 -16.66
C VAL A 170 -7.44 9.06 -16.75
N ALA A 171 -8.47 9.15 -15.90
CA ALA A 171 -9.34 10.32 -15.84
C ALA A 171 -8.57 11.57 -15.42
N MET A 172 -7.63 11.45 -14.47
CA MET A 172 -6.77 12.55 -14.04
C MET A 172 -5.90 13.08 -15.18
N LEU A 173 -5.33 12.19 -16.00
CA LEU A 173 -4.58 12.59 -17.20
C LEU A 173 -5.47 13.30 -18.23
N HIS A 174 -6.72 12.86 -18.40
CA HIS A 174 -7.66 13.54 -19.30
C HIS A 174 -8.07 14.91 -18.78
N LEU A 175 -8.25 15.06 -17.47
CA LEU A 175 -8.52 16.35 -16.84
C LEU A 175 -7.35 17.30 -17.01
N GLU A 176 -6.12 16.81 -16.91
CA GLU A 176 -4.91 17.60 -17.10
C GLU A 176 -4.77 18.12 -18.55
N HIS A 177 -5.06 17.29 -19.55
CA HIS A 177 -5.16 17.75 -20.95
C HIS A 177 -6.34 18.69 -21.22
N SER A 178 -7.39 18.65 -20.40
CA SER A 178 -8.60 19.48 -20.55
C SER A 178 -8.49 20.85 -19.86
N VAL A 179 -7.40 21.12 -19.13
CA VAL A 179 -7.08 22.44 -18.55
C VAL A 179 -6.00 23.11 -19.42
N PRO A 180 -6.37 23.76 -20.54
CA PRO A 180 -5.43 24.59 -21.30
C PRO A 180 -5.11 25.85 -20.49
N GLY A 181 -3.93 25.90 -19.85
CA GLY A 181 -3.45 27.13 -19.21
C GLY A 181 -2.56 27.00 -17.97
N ALA A 182 -2.31 25.81 -17.43
CA ALA A 182 -1.46 25.66 -16.24
C ALA A 182 0.05 25.53 -16.56
N CYS A 183 0.42 25.21 -17.80
CA CYS A 183 1.82 25.04 -18.24
C CYS A 183 2.38 26.30 -18.91
N ALA A 184 2.24 27.44 -18.25
CA ALA A 184 3.00 28.64 -18.56
C ALA A 184 3.60 29.16 -17.26
N HIS A 185 4.68 28.53 -16.79
CA HIS A 185 5.79 29.15 -16.05
C HIS A 185 6.90 28.13 -15.77
#